data_AF-A0A2S8IT09-F1
#
_entry.id   AF-A0A2S8IT09-F1
#
_cell.length_a   1.000
_cell.length_b   1.000
_cell.length_c   1.000
_cell.angle_alpha   90.00
_cell.angle_beta   90.00
_cell.angle_gamma   90.00
#
_symmetry.space_group_name_H-M   'P 1'
#
loop_
_entity.id
_entity.type
_entity.pdbx_description
1 polymer ?
#
loop_
_entity_poly.entity_id
_entity_poly.type
_entity_poly.pdbx_seq_one_letter_code
_entity_poly.pdbx_strand_id
1 'polypeptide(L)'
;MLTEPRTASRQALVSYRGNRYSVPPELASAQVTVTQVLGSEVIDIVTTAQITIARHRLAPDGAGVIVRDHGHVYALEQVAMAAAGSAGRPHRRKERIPPGPAAIEAADVLRRNITGPDTTTSSAVEPSAATASTVIDLSTYERAARGRNTLA
;
A
#
# COMPACT_ATOMS: atom_id res chain seq x y z
N MET A 1 -8.98 16.90 29.85
CA MET A 1 -9.56 16.27 28.64
C MET A 1 -9.27 17.19 27.48
N LEU A 2 -8.63 16.70 26.43
CA LEU A 2 -8.37 17.44 25.20
C LEU A 2 -9.51 17.16 24.21
N THR A 3 -9.98 18.19 23.55
CA THR A 3 -11.08 18.11 22.59
C THR A 3 -10.67 18.87 21.34
N GLU A 4 -10.73 18.24 20.18
CA GLU A 4 -10.33 18.86 18.93
C GLU A 4 -11.36 18.58 17.81
N PRO A 5 -11.97 19.64 17.23
CA PRO A 5 -12.87 19.48 16.10
C PRO A 5 -12.10 19.10 14.84
N ARG A 6 -12.62 18.14 14.09
CA ARG A 6 -12.03 17.61 12.86
C ARG A 6 -13.10 17.28 11.84
N THR A 7 -12.74 17.40 10.57
CA THR A 7 -13.57 16.90 9.46
C THR A 7 -13.05 15.54 9.03
N ALA A 8 -13.93 14.54 8.98
CA ALA A 8 -13.58 13.24 8.44
C ALA A 8 -13.31 13.34 6.93
N SER A 9 -12.29 12.66 6.43
CA SER A 9 -12.03 12.57 5.00
C SER A 9 -13.10 11.75 4.27
N ARG A 10 -13.11 11.83 2.94
CA ARG A 10 -13.96 10.96 2.09
C ARG A 10 -13.68 9.46 2.25
N GLN A 11 -12.51 9.10 2.79
CA GLN A 11 -12.14 7.72 3.08
C GLN A 11 -12.54 7.28 4.49
N ALA A 12 -13.41 8.05 5.17
CA ALA A 12 -13.85 7.80 6.53
C ALA A 12 -12.67 7.72 7.52
N LEU A 13 -11.75 8.69 7.42
CA LEU A 13 -10.59 8.83 8.31
C LEU A 13 -10.54 10.22 8.94
N VAL A 14 -10.14 10.30 10.21
CA VAL A 14 -9.94 11.53 10.97
C VAL A 14 -8.47 11.68 11.33
N SER A 15 -7.90 12.86 11.10
CA SER A 15 -6.52 13.16 11.46
C SER A 15 -6.40 13.63 12.92
N TYR A 16 -5.50 13.01 13.67
CA TYR A 16 -5.21 13.40 15.05
C TYR A 16 -3.75 13.09 15.42
N ARG A 17 -3.03 14.10 15.93
CA ARG A 17 -1.60 14.03 16.32
C ARG A 17 -0.68 13.37 15.29
N GLY A 18 -0.91 13.66 14.00
CA GLY A 18 -0.13 13.10 12.89
C GLY A 18 -0.54 11.70 12.43
N ASN A 19 -1.51 11.07 13.10
CA ASN A 19 -2.07 9.75 12.75
C ASN A 19 -3.48 9.89 12.16
N ARG A 20 -3.99 8.81 11.58
CA ARG A 20 -5.32 8.75 10.96
C ARG A 20 -6.13 7.62 11.58
N TYR A 21 -7.34 7.92 12.02
CA TYR A 21 -8.21 6.96 12.72
C TYR A 21 -9.51 6.76 11.93
N SER A 22 -9.99 5.52 11.83
CA SER A 22 -11.20 5.24 11.06
C SER A 22 -12.47 5.69 11.76
N VAL A 23 -13.43 6.13 10.98
CA VAL A 23 -14.81 6.38 11.41
C VAL A 23 -15.76 5.54 10.54
N PRO A 24 -17.00 5.33 10.99
CA PRO A 24 -18.02 4.71 10.15
C PRO A 24 -18.16 5.44 8.80
N PRO A 25 -18.32 4.72 7.68
CA PRO A 25 -18.34 5.31 6.33
C PRO A 25 -19.49 6.28 6.11
N GLU A 26 -20.59 6.17 6.87
CA GLU A 26 -21.74 7.08 6.84
C GLU A 26 -21.37 8.51 7.25
N LEU A 27 -20.25 8.67 7.96
CA LEU A 27 -19.73 9.95 8.43
C LEU A 27 -18.56 10.47 7.60
N ALA A 28 -18.33 9.90 6.41
CA ALA A 28 -17.36 10.46 5.47
C ALA A 28 -17.70 11.92 5.13
N SER A 29 -16.73 12.83 5.25
CA SER A 29 -16.92 14.29 5.10
C SER A 29 -17.74 14.98 6.20
N ALA A 30 -18.14 14.27 7.26
CA ALA A 30 -18.84 14.86 8.39
C ALA A 30 -17.89 15.55 9.38
N GLN A 31 -18.41 16.54 10.12
CA GLN A 31 -17.72 17.13 11.27
C GLN A 31 -17.83 16.19 12.47
N VAL A 32 -16.70 15.95 13.13
CA VAL A 32 -16.58 15.13 14.32
C VAL A 32 -15.64 15.81 15.31
N THR A 33 -15.70 15.37 16.55
CA THR A 33 -14.83 15.87 17.61
C THR A 33 -14.03 14.70 18.16
N VAL A 34 -12.71 14.82 18.14
CA VAL A 34 -11.82 13.86 18.80
C VAL A 34 -11.64 14.30 20.24
N THR A 35 -11.93 13.41 21.17
CA THR A 35 -11.74 13.62 22.60
C THR A 35 -10.72 12.64 23.14
N GLN A 36 -9.81 13.15 23.97
CA GLN A 36 -8.80 12.36 24.66
C GLN A 36 -8.76 12.75 26.14
N VAL A 37 -8.89 11.78 27.02
CA VAL A 37 -8.58 11.98 28.44
C VAL A 37 -7.06 11.96 28.60
N LEU A 38 -6.49 12.96 29.27
CA LEU A 38 -5.03 13.03 29.46
C LEU A 38 -4.59 11.82 30.31
N GLY A 39 -3.56 11.12 29.85
CA GLY A 39 -3.11 9.85 30.44
C GLY A 39 -3.85 8.61 29.94
N SER A 40 -4.89 8.76 29.12
CA SER A 40 -5.53 7.64 28.41
C SER A 40 -4.77 7.29 27.13
N GLU A 41 -4.61 5.99 26.89
CA GLU A 41 -4.12 5.42 25.63
C GLU A 41 -5.22 5.31 24.57
N VAL A 42 -6.40 5.90 24.82
CA VAL A 42 -7.57 5.76 23.97
C VAL A 42 -8.14 7.13 23.64
N ILE A 43 -8.56 7.29 22.38
CA ILE A 43 -9.30 8.44 21.89
C ILE A 43 -10.73 8.03 21.56
N ASP A 44 -11.66 8.93 21.85
CA ASP A 44 -13.07 8.79 21.50
C ASP A 44 -13.41 9.80 20.42
N ILE A 45 -13.98 9.33 19.32
CA ILE A 45 -14.49 10.17 18.23
C ILE A 45 -15.98 10.30 18.42
N VAL A 46 -16.45 11.55 18.47
CA VAL A 46 -17.80 11.92 18.85
C VAL A 46 -18.43 12.77 17.75
N THR A 47 -19.69 12.54 17.44
CA THR A 47 -20.44 13.37 16.49
C THR A 47 -20.82 14.72 17.10
N THR A 48 -21.30 15.66 16.28
CA THR A 48 -21.86 16.94 16.76
C THR A 48 -23.00 16.75 17.77
N ALA A 49 -23.74 15.64 17.67
CA ALA A 49 -24.80 15.26 18.61
C ALA A 49 -24.27 14.65 19.93
N GLN A 50 -22.96 14.70 20.20
CA GLN A 50 -22.31 14.14 21.38
C GLN A 50 -22.43 12.61 21.52
N ILE A 51 -22.56 11.89 20.39
CA ILE A 51 -22.60 10.42 20.36
C ILE A 51 -21.21 9.89 20.02
N THR A 52 -20.63 9.04 20.89
CA THR A 52 -19.38 8.33 20.61
C THR A 52 -19.60 7.26 19.55
N ILE A 53 -18.93 7.41 18.42
CA ILE A 53 -19.07 6.56 17.23
C ILE A 53 -17.89 5.63 17.03
N ALA A 54 -16.73 5.99 17.58
CA ALA A 54 -15.51 5.21 17.44
C ALA A 54 -14.62 5.43 18.64
N ARG A 55 -13.99 4.35 19.09
CA ARG A 55 -12.99 4.36 20.15
C ARG A 55 -11.74 3.67 19.62
N HIS A 56 -10.61 4.37 19.64
CA HIS A 56 -9.35 3.86 19.09
C HIS A 56 -8.24 3.93 20.11
N ARG A 57 -7.32 2.95 20.06
CA ARG A 57 -6.04 3.09 20.76
C ARG A 57 -5.19 4.16 20.08
N LEU A 58 -4.65 5.06 20.89
CA LEU A 58 -3.77 6.13 20.46
C LEU A 58 -2.46 5.54 19.94
N ALA A 59 -2.12 5.87 18.70
CA ALA A 59 -0.81 5.57 18.14
C ALA A 59 0.22 6.64 18.54
N PRO A 60 1.53 6.33 18.53
CA PRO A 60 2.58 7.30 18.83
C PRO A 60 2.47 8.55 17.95
N ASP A 61 2.67 9.71 18.56
CA ASP A 61 2.52 10.99 17.87
C ASP A 61 3.47 11.09 16.67
N GLY A 62 2.97 11.58 15.54
CA GLY A 62 3.76 11.77 14.33
C GLY A 62 4.18 10.48 13.61
N ALA A 63 3.72 9.30 14.04
CA ALA A 63 4.05 8.04 13.37
C ALA A 63 3.47 7.90 11.96
N GLY A 64 2.46 8.70 11.60
CA GLY A 64 1.85 8.68 10.26
C GLY A 64 1.00 7.44 10.01
N VAL A 65 0.67 6.67 11.04
CA VAL A 65 -0.04 5.40 10.90
C VAL A 65 -1.53 5.60 10.67
N ILE A 66 -2.15 4.59 10.05
CA ILE A 66 -3.59 4.53 9.84
C ILE A 66 -4.15 3.41 10.72
N VAL A 67 -4.91 3.80 11.75
CA VAL A 67 -5.59 2.88 12.66
C VAL A 67 -7.00 2.66 12.14
N ARG A 68 -7.30 1.41 11.76
CA ARG A 68 -8.63 1.02 11.32
C ARG A 68 -9.19 -0.07 12.22
N ASP A 69 -10.40 0.17 12.73
CA ASP A 69 -11.19 -0.88 13.36
C ASP A 69 -11.76 -1.86 12.32
N HIS A 70 -11.85 -3.14 12.68
CA HIS A 70 -12.29 -4.20 11.78
C HIS A 70 -13.75 -3.99 11.32
N GLY A 71 -14.63 -3.53 12.20
CA GLY A 71 -16.03 -3.24 11.85
C GLY A 71 -16.14 -2.13 10.81
N HIS A 72 -15.28 -1.10 10.91
CA HIS A 72 -15.23 -0.02 9.91
C HIS A 72 -14.68 -0.49 8.57
N VAL A 73 -13.70 -1.40 8.57
CA VAL A 73 -13.20 -2.01 7.33
C VAL A 73 -14.31 -2.77 6.64
N TYR A 74 -15.05 -3.60 7.36
CA TYR A 74 -16.17 -4.37 6.81
C TYR A 74 -17.29 -3.46 6.29
N ALA A 75 -17.66 -2.41 7.02
CA ALA A 75 -18.64 -1.43 6.56
C ALA A 75 -18.20 -0.72 5.27
N LEU A 76 -16.93 -0.32 5.19
CA LEU A 76 -16.36 0.33 4.01
C LEU A 76 -16.28 -0.63 2.81
N GLU A 77 -15.95 -1.90 3.03
CA GLU A 77 -15.96 -2.94 2.01
C GLU A 77 -17.37 -3.15 1.44
N GLN A 78 -18.40 -3.23 2.28
CA GLN A 78 -19.78 -3.35 1.83
C GLN A 78 -20.22 -2.17 0.96
N VAL A 79 -19.89 -0.94 1.37
CA VAL A 79 -20.17 0.27 0.57
C VAL A 79 -19.42 0.23 -0.77
N ALA A 80 -18.15 -0.18 -0.76
CA ALA A 80 -17.34 -0.30 -1.97
C ALA A 80 -17.92 -1.36 -2.93
N MET A 81 -18.35 -2.52 -2.43
CA MET A 81 -18.97 -3.57 -3.23
C MET A 81 -20.32 -3.12 -3.83
N ALA A 82 -21.15 -2.43 -3.05
CA ALA A 82 -22.40 -1.85 -3.53
C ALA A 82 -22.16 -0.78 -4.62
N ALA A 83 -21.13 0.05 -4.46
CA ALA A 83 -20.74 1.05 -5.46
C ALA A 83 -20.18 0.40 -6.74
N ALA A 84 -19.34 -0.64 -6.61
CA ALA A 84 -18.75 -1.34 -7.75
C ALA A 84 -19.81 -2.03 -8.64
N GLY A 85 -20.89 -2.53 -8.04
CA GLY A 85 -21.99 -3.14 -8.80
C GLY A 85 -22.89 -2.13 -9.54
N SER A 86 -22.91 -0.88 -9.10
CA SER A 86 -23.77 0.18 -9.66
C SER A 86 -23.04 1.13 -10.61
N ALA A 87 -21.71 1.21 -10.52
CA ALA A 87 -20.89 2.15 -11.27
C ALA A 87 -20.48 1.62 -12.67
N GLY A 88 -21.39 1.76 -13.63
CA GLY A 88 -21.04 1.89 -15.05
C GLY A 88 -20.86 0.60 -15.87
N ARG A 89 -20.40 0.80 -17.12
CA ARG A 89 -20.20 -0.29 -18.10
C ARG A 89 -19.15 -1.27 -17.57
N PRO A 90 -19.38 -2.59 -17.64
CA PRO A 90 -18.37 -3.58 -17.29
C PRO A 90 -17.04 -3.26 -17.95
N HIS A 91 -15.96 -3.31 -17.17
CA HIS A 91 -14.62 -3.14 -17.72
C HIS A 91 -14.38 -4.14 -18.85
N ARG A 92 -13.69 -3.70 -19.91
CA ARG A 92 -13.27 -4.60 -20.99
C ARG A 92 -12.41 -5.70 -20.36
N ARG A 93 -12.80 -6.96 -20.56
CA ARG A 93 -12.04 -8.09 -20.03
C ARG A 93 -10.62 -8.04 -20.60
N LYS A 94 -9.63 -8.27 -19.73
CA LYS A 94 -8.24 -8.45 -20.16
C LYS A 94 -8.19 -9.71 -21.03
N GLU A 95 -7.99 -9.52 -22.32
CA GLU A 95 -7.75 -10.61 -23.26
C GLU A 95 -6.33 -11.16 -23.01
N ARG A 96 -6.18 -12.48 -22.87
CA ARG A 96 -4.85 -13.12 -22.86
C ARG A 96 -4.35 -13.21 -24.29
N ILE A 97 -3.75 -12.13 -24.77
CA ILE A 97 -3.08 -12.11 -26.07
C ILE A 97 -1.72 -12.83 -25.90
N PRO A 98 -1.44 -13.88 -26.70
CA PRO A 98 -0.12 -14.51 -26.73
C PRO A 98 0.99 -13.50 -27.05
N PRO A 99 2.25 -13.75 -26.64
CA PRO A 99 3.36 -12.88 -27.02
C PRO A 99 3.47 -12.79 -28.54
N GLY A 100 3.63 -11.57 -29.04
CA GLY A 100 3.81 -11.32 -30.48
C GLY A 100 5.16 -11.83 -31.00
N PRO A 101 5.35 -11.88 -32.33
CA PRO A 101 6.56 -12.42 -32.95
C PRO A 101 7.84 -11.70 -32.47
N ALA A 102 7.82 -10.37 -32.39
CA ALA A 102 8.93 -9.59 -31.87
C ALA A 102 9.28 -9.92 -30.39
N ALA A 103 8.28 -10.26 -29.57
CA ALA A 103 8.50 -10.68 -28.19
C ALA A 103 9.11 -12.08 -28.11
N ILE A 104 8.74 -12.98 -29.03
CA ILE A 104 9.34 -14.31 -29.15
C ILE A 104 10.80 -14.20 -29.60
N GLU A 105 11.09 -13.40 -30.63
CA GLU A 105 12.46 -13.16 -31.11
C GLU A 105 13.36 -12.57 -30.03
N ALA A 106 12.86 -11.56 -29.31
CA ALA A 106 13.58 -10.97 -28.19
C ALA A 106 13.85 -12.00 -27.07
N ALA A 107 12.88 -12.87 -26.77
CA ALA A 107 13.07 -13.95 -25.81
C ALA A 107 14.15 -14.95 -26.26
N ASP A 108 14.23 -15.27 -27.55
CA ASP A 108 15.26 -16.16 -28.09
C ASP A 108 16.66 -15.53 -28.09
N VAL A 109 16.77 -14.21 -28.26
CA VAL A 109 18.03 -13.49 -28.02
C VAL A 109 18.45 -13.63 -26.56
N LEU A 110 17.52 -13.38 -25.62
CA LEU A 110 17.82 -13.49 -24.19
C LEU A 110 18.25 -14.92 -23.80
N ARG A 111 17.53 -15.96 -24.26
CA ARG A 111 17.90 -17.37 -24.00
C ARG A 111 19.30 -17.69 -24.49
N ARG A 112 19.66 -17.27 -25.71
CA ARG A 112 21.00 -17.50 -26.27
C ARG A 112 22.10 -16.78 -25.48
N ASN A 113 21.81 -15.59 -24.97
CA ASN A 113 22.76 -14.84 -24.15
C ASN A 113 22.98 -15.48 -22.77
N ILE A 114 21.95 -16.14 -22.21
CA ILE A 114 22.09 -16.88 -20.94
C ILE A 114 22.85 -18.20 -21.17
N THR A 115 22.70 -18.82 -22.34
CA THR A 115 23.37 -20.08 -22.73
C THR A 115 24.70 -19.87 -23.48
N GLY A 116 25.30 -18.67 -23.43
CA GLY A 116 26.65 -18.45 -23.96
C GLY A 116 27.70 -19.33 -23.26
N PRO A 117 28.87 -19.58 -23.88
CA PRO A 117 29.84 -20.61 -23.47
C PRO A 117 30.47 -20.45 -22.07
N ASP A 118 30.16 -19.40 -21.32
CA ASP A 118 30.63 -19.22 -19.94
C ASP A 118 29.65 -19.74 -18.86
N THR A 119 28.51 -20.34 -19.24
CA THR A 119 27.62 -21.00 -18.27
C THR A 119 27.54 -22.51 -18.54
N THR A 120 28.61 -23.22 -18.21
CA THR A 120 28.53 -24.67 -18.01
C THR A 120 28.14 -24.96 -16.57
N THR A 121 26.85 -25.23 -16.32
CA THR A 121 26.40 -26.03 -15.17
C THR A 121 25.17 -26.81 -15.63
N SER A 122 25.35 -28.01 -16.16
CA SER A 122 25.34 -29.26 -15.40
C SER A 122 24.02 -29.47 -14.66
N SER A 123 23.05 -30.00 -15.41
CA SER A 123 21.95 -30.80 -14.88
C SER A 123 22.52 -32.07 -14.24
N ALA A 124 22.87 -32.02 -12.95
CA ALA A 124 22.95 -33.20 -12.09
C ALA A 124 22.85 -32.74 -10.64
N VAL A 125 21.78 -33.16 -9.99
CA VAL A 125 21.52 -32.98 -8.56
C VAL A 125 22.43 -33.94 -7.79
N GLU A 126 23.40 -33.40 -7.05
CA GLU A 126 23.92 -33.95 -5.78
C GLU A 126 24.48 -32.75 -4.95
N PRO A 127 24.28 -32.70 -3.61
CA PRO A 127 24.48 -31.50 -2.83
C PRO A 127 25.94 -31.40 -2.34
N SER A 128 26.69 -30.42 -2.84
CA SER A 128 27.99 -30.08 -2.26
C SER A 128 28.14 -28.57 -2.13
N ALA A 129 28.44 -28.15 -0.91
CA ALA A 129 28.47 -26.78 -0.44
C ALA A 129 29.59 -25.96 -1.10
N ALA A 130 29.19 -25.08 -2.02
CA ALA A 130 29.84 -23.79 -2.25
C ALA A 130 28.86 -22.93 -3.04
N THR A 131 28.13 -22.06 -2.34
CA THR A 131 27.33 -21.01 -2.95
C THR A 131 28.26 -20.16 -3.82
N ALA A 132 28.27 -20.39 -5.12
CA ALA A 132 28.88 -19.47 -6.08
C ALA A 132 28.13 -18.15 -5.96
N SER A 133 28.67 -17.23 -5.18
CA SER A 133 28.14 -15.89 -5.04
C SER A 133 28.26 -15.22 -6.40
N THR A 134 27.16 -15.12 -7.13
CA THR A 134 27.07 -14.27 -8.31
C THR A 134 27.35 -12.84 -7.86
N VAL A 135 28.58 -12.37 -8.05
CA VAL A 135 28.96 -10.99 -7.77
C VAL A 135 28.34 -10.13 -8.87
N ILE A 136 27.23 -9.46 -8.54
CA ILE A 136 26.61 -8.49 -9.44
C ILE A 136 27.43 -7.21 -9.35
N ASP A 137 28.06 -6.79 -10.45
CA ASP A 137 28.78 -5.52 -10.52
C ASP A 137 27.78 -4.35 -10.61
N LEU A 138 27.60 -3.63 -9.49
CA LEU A 138 26.73 -2.46 -9.40
C LEU A 138 27.32 -1.19 -10.05
N SER A 139 28.56 -1.22 -10.55
CA SER A 139 29.23 -0.03 -11.11
C SER A 139 28.49 0.56 -12.31
N THR A 140 27.78 -0.26 -13.08
CA THR A 140 26.96 0.18 -14.21
C THR A 140 25.75 1.00 -13.74
N TYR A 141 25.13 0.58 -12.63
CA TYR A 141 24.00 1.28 -12.04
C TYR A 141 24.42 2.61 -11.40
N GLU A 142 25.59 2.63 -10.73
CA GLU A 142 26.15 3.84 -10.14
C GLU A 142 26.49 4.91 -11.18
N ARG A 143 27.10 4.51 -12.31
CA ARG A 143 27.35 5.43 -13.44
C ARG A 143 26.06 6.04 -14.00
N ALA A 144 24.99 5.25 -14.10
CA ALA A 144 23.71 5.74 -14.56
C ALA A 144 23.04 6.68 -13.54
N ALA A 145 23.19 6.45 -12.24
CA ALA A 145 22.58 7.28 -11.20
C ALA A 145 23.26 8.65 -11.03
N ARG A 146 24.54 8.76 -11.42
CA ARG A 146 25.33 9.99 -11.26
C ARG A 146 24.70 11.16 -12.06
N GLY A 147 24.43 12.28 -11.37
CA GLY A 147 23.85 13.49 -11.98
C GLY A 147 22.32 13.58 -11.99
N ARG A 148 21.59 12.56 -11.49
CA ARG A 148 20.11 12.59 -11.38
C ARG A 148 19.58 13.35 -10.16
N ASN A 149 20.43 13.67 -9.19
CA ASN A 149 20.05 14.29 -7.91
C ASN A 149 20.60 15.71 -7.71
N THR A 150 21.13 16.34 -8.74
CA THR A 150 21.49 17.76 -8.70
C THR A 150 20.26 18.58 -9.06
N LEU A 151 19.58 19.10 -8.05
CA LEU A 151 18.63 20.21 -8.23
C LEU A 151 19.45 21.41 -8.74
N ALA A 152 19.17 21.84 -9.97
CA ALA A 152 19.58 23.15 -10.48
C ALA A 152 18.57 24.20 -10.01
#